data_AF-A0AA42X5E7-F1
#
_entry.id   AF-A0AA42X5E7-F1
#
_cell.length_a   1.000
_cell.length_b   1.000
_cell.length_c   1.000
_cell.angle_alpha   90.00
_cell.angle_beta   90.00
_cell.angle_gamma   90.00
#
_symmetry.space_group_name_H-M   'P 1'
#
loop_
_entity.id
_entity.type
_entity.pdbx_description
1 polymer ?
#
loop_
_entity_poly.entity_id
_entity_poly.type
_entity_poly.pdbx_seq_one_letter_code
_entity_poly.pdbx_strand_id
1 'polypeptide(L)'
;MRLLALLPALLLFAALPAGADALQCGEYRSTDGGMALVFTTPSSGYHHDDGSEPQPLWVDRSAAQTRLVMLDDGVAEPIRISADGQRIEDDGVVTYTLRQSRACTVEPSAMDGSCRAAGSHCIAQLPTASPGQAQRACGEGVGAGCSALLRQLRDGNAAAAGETGAALFERPSACREHTPGHDPQACEALTGDALAAAMQRVGERLQQEDEDTLDSPLPAAARDRLQQLCLQHRSGRFCVEVAEQQLIALEPALAVQALQVVCDAGRISACERIAPLRDLGADLRLVPALQVPCGRYQADGGVVDTLDFGDGTRGRLHDGAIHMQQNGETLVLRQLGNGDLLGTDEQTGYQRYQPVPGTAQCTPPREGHGSP
;
A
#
# COMPACT_ATOMS: atom_id res chain seq x y z
N MET A 1 5.78 -51.24 73.14
CA MET A 1 4.43 -51.46 72.58
C MET A 1 3.97 -50.17 71.92
N ARG A 2 3.70 -50.24 70.60
CA ARG A 2 2.68 -49.50 69.83
C ARG A 2 2.77 -47.95 69.81
N LEU A 3 2.60 -47.24 68.70
CA LEU A 3 2.62 -47.49 67.25
C LEU A 3 2.43 -46.07 66.64
N LEU A 4 3.11 -45.82 65.53
CA LEU A 4 2.93 -44.75 64.53
C LEU A 4 1.66 -43.87 64.59
N ALA A 5 1.86 -42.56 64.37
CA ALA A 5 1.16 -41.84 63.31
C ALA A 5 1.98 -40.60 62.87
N LEU A 6 2.72 -40.74 61.77
CA LEU A 6 3.20 -39.65 60.93
C LEU A 6 2.00 -39.09 60.15
N LEU A 7 1.78 -37.78 60.19
CA LEU A 7 0.91 -37.06 59.26
C LEU A 7 1.78 -36.04 58.51
N PRO A 8 2.08 -36.26 57.22
CA PRO A 8 2.77 -35.27 56.41
C PRO A 8 1.80 -34.17 56.00
N ALA A 9 2.33 -32.95 55.94
CA ALA A 9 1.66 -31.75 55.49
C ALA A 9 1.08 -31.91 54.08
N LEU A 10 -0.24 -31.83 53.95
CA LEU A 10 -0.89 -31.51 52.67
C LEU A 10 -0.73 -30.01 52.43
N LEU A 11 0.37 -29.63 51.76
CA LEU A 11 0.42 -28.40 50.99
C LEU A 11 -0.50 -28.58 49.77
N LEU A 12 -1.77 -28.22 49.93
CA LEU A 12 -2.65 -27.91 48.81
C LEU A 12 -2.08 -26.68 48.11
N PHE A 13 -1.22 -26.90 47.12
CA PHE A 13 -1.09 -25.95 46.02
C PHE A 13 -2.46 -25.90 45.36
N ALA A 14 -3.27 -24.92 45.75
CA ALA A 14 -4.31 -24.41 44.89
C ALA A 14 -3.58 -23.90 43.64
N ALA A 15 -3.48 -24.74 42.62
CA ALA A 15 -3.25 -24.25 41.28
C ALA A 15 -4.41 -23.27 41.03
N LEU A 16 -4.09 -21.97 41.03
CA LEU A 16 -4.94 -20.99 40.38
C LEU A 16 -5.33 -21.58 39.01
N PRO A 17 -6.59 -21.43 38.56
CA PRO A 17 -6.89 -21.79 37.19
C PRO A 17 -5.88 -21.03 36.34
N ALA A 18 -5.00 -21.77 35.64
CA ALA A 18 -4.29 -21.20 34.52
C ALA A 18 -5.42 -20.69 33.63
N GLY A 19 -5.62 -19.37 33.63
CA GLY A 19 -6.70 -18.73 32.92
C GLY A 19 -6.67 -19.14 31.46
N ALA A 20 -7.76 -18.90 30.75
CA ALA A 20 -7.90 -19.06 29.32
C ALA A 20 -6.96 -18.13 28.49
N ASP A 21 -5.71 -17.91 28.96
CA ASP A 21 -4.79 -16.84 28.58
C ASP A 21 -3.47 -17.34 27.97
N ALA A 22 -3.15 -18.63 28.04
CA ALA A 22 -1.89 -19.13 27.51
C ALA A 22 -2.05 -19.61 26.06
N LEU A 23 -2.16 -18.66 25.13
CA LEU A 23 -1.82 -18.95 23.74
C LEU A 23 -0.44 -19.62 23.73
N GLN A 24 -0.35 -20.83 23.18
CA GLN A 24 0.91 -21.55 23.12
C GLN A 24 1.73 -21.01 21.96
N CYS A 25 3.01 -20.73 22.17
CA CYS A 25 3.87 -20.41 21.05
C CYS A 25 4.07 -21.66 20.18
N GLY A 26 4.04 -21.47 18.87
CA GLY A 26 4.03 -22.59 17.94
C GLY A 26 3.39 -22.26 16.61
N GLU A 27 3.29 -23.27 15.77
CA GLU A 27 2.57 -23.24 14.51
C GLU A 27 1.19 -23.86 14.71
N TYR A 28 0.16 -23.07 14.46
CA TYR A 28 -1.22 -23.50 14.32
C TYR A 28 -1.54 -23.59 12.83
N ARG A 29 -2.22 -24.63 12.39
CA ARG A 29 -2.71 -24.74 11.01
C ARG A 29 -4.21 -24.78 10.94
N SER A 30 -4.76 -24.18 9.90
CA SER A 30 -6.17 -24.28 9.55
C SER A 30 -6.56 -25.73 9.27
N THR A 31 -7.85 -26.03 9.36
CA THR A 31 -8.40 -27.37 9.12
C THR A 31 -8.17 -27.90 7.71
N ASP A 32 -8.15 -27.02 6.72
CA ASP A 32 -7.85 -27.34 5.31
C ASP A 32 -6.33 -27.36 5.01
N GLY A 33 -5.51 -26.91 5.97
CA GLY A 33 -4.05 -26.90 5.89
C GLY A 33 -3.45 -25.71 5.14
N GLY A 34 -4.28 -24.92 4.47
CA GLY A 34 -3.87 -23.82 3.58
C GLY A 34 -3.42 -22.54 4.29
N MET A 35 -3.63 -22.43 5.60
CA MET A 35 -3.24 -21.26 6.40
C MET A 35 -2.56 -21.68 7.69
N ALA A 36 -1.64 -20.85 8.16
CA ALA A 36 -0.88 -21.05 9.37
C ALA A 36 -0.74 -19.76 10.19
N LEU A 37 -0.85 -19.90 11.52
CA LEU A 37 -0.51 -18.85 12.49
C LEU A 37 0.70 -19.31 13.30
N VAL A 38 1.77 -18.53 13.27
CA VAL A 38 3.06 -18.87 13.87
C VAL A 38 3.42 -17.86 14.97
N PHE A 39 3.16 -18.21 16.23
CA PHE A 39 3.36 -17.32 17.38
C PHE A 39 4.73 -17.49 18.03
N THR A 40 5.55 -16.44 18.03
CA THR A 40 6.93 -16.44 18.61
C THR A 40 6.91 -16.04 20.07
N THR A 41 5.96 -15.20 20.42
CA THR A 41 5.66 -14.72 21.77
C THR A 41 4.19 -14.99 22.07
N PRO A 42 3.71 -14.79 23.32
CA PRO A 42 2.31 -14.97 23.65
C PRO A 42 1.34 -14.06 22.88
N SER A 43 1.82 -12.98 22.25
CA SER A 43 0.97 -12.02 21.54
C SER A 43 1.44 -11.67 20.13
N SER A 44 2.66 -11.98 19.74
CA SER A 44 3.19 -11.64 18.42
C SER A 44 3.59 -12.88 17.61
N GLY A 45 3.42 -12.78 16.30
CA GLY A 45 3.71 -13.88 15.38
C GLY A 45 3.56 -13.49 13.93
N TYR A 46 3.31 -14.49 13.09
CA TYR A 46 3.06 -14.32 11.66
C TYR A 46 1.85 -15.13 11.20
N HIS A 47 1.09 -14.57 10.28
CA HIS A 47 0.08 -15.27 9.49
C HIS A 47 0.74 -15.71 8.19
N HIS A 48 0.39 -16.88 7.68
CA HIS A 48 0.96 -17.41 6.44
C HIS A 48 -0.08 -18.25 5.72
N ASP A 49 -0.48 -17.84 4.52
CA ASP A 49 -1.21 -18.71 3.61
C ASP A 49 -0.22 -19.50 2.74
N ASP A 50 -0.62 -20.69 2.30
CA ASP A 50 0.15 -21.50 1.36
C ASP A 50 0.34 -20.71 0.05
N GLY A 51 1.60 -20.35 -0.24
CA GLY A 51 1.97 -19.51 -1.39
C GLY A 51 1.97 -18.00 -1.12
N SER A 52 1.49 -17.55 0.04
CA SER A 52 1.57 -16.17 0.50
C SER A 52 2.74 -15.97 1.46
N GLU A 53 3.14 -14.72 1.64
CA GLU A 53 4.26 -14.39 2.53
C GLU A 53 3.84 -14.30 3.99
N PRO A 54 4.75 -14.57 4.94
CA PRO A 54 4.47 -14.36 6.35
C PRO A 54 4.15 -12.89 6.64
N GLN A 55 2.92 -12.62 7.08
CA GLN A 55 2.45 -11.30 7.45
C GLN A 55 2.53 -11.14 8.97
N PRO A 56 3.15 -10.06 9.49
CA PRO A 56 3.29 -9.85 10.92
C PRO A 56 1.90 -9.64 11.56
N LEU A 57 1.67 -10.32 12.68
CA LEU A 57 0.43 -10.23 13.42
C LEU A 57 0.66 -9.98 14.90
N TRP A 58 -0.41 -9.55 15.55
CA TRP A 58 -0.49 -9.30 16.99
C TRP A 58 -1.83 -9.80 17.55
N VAL A 59 -1.85 -10.33 18.77
CA VAL A 59 -3.06 -10.73 19.51
C VAL A 59 -3.43 -9.63 20.49
N ASP A 60 -4.49 -8.89 20.16
CA ASP A 60 -5.03 -7.85 21.00
C ASP A 60 -6.04 -8.44 21.99
N ARG A 61 -5.73 -8.31 23.29
CA ARG A 61 -6.59 -8.72 24.40
C ARG A 61 -7.23 -7.54 25.14
N SER A 62 -6.96 -6.31 24.70
CA SER A 62 -7.53 -5.09 25.31
C SER A 62 -9.00 -4.88 24.95
N ALA A 63 -9.44 -5.46 23.82
CA ALA A 63 -10.83 -5.41 23.37
C ALA A 63 -11.73 -6.38 24.15
N ALA A 64 -13.05 -6.14 24.12
CA ALA A 64 -14.05 -6.99 24.77
C ALA A 64 -14.04 -8.45 24.27
N GLN A 65 -13.60 -8.66 23.03
CA GLN A 65 -13.29 -9.95 22.44
C GLN A 65 -11.84 -9.90 21.95
N THR A 66 -11.07 -10.95 22.19
CA THR A 66 -9.70 -11.08 21.68
C THR A 66 -9.69 -10.95 20.16
N ARG A 67 -8.72 -10.23 19.62
CA ARG A 67 -8.59 -10.02 18.17
C ARG A 67 -7.22 -10.41 17.66
N LEU A 68 -7.18 -10.99 16.47
CA LEU A 68 -5.97 -11.11 15.67
C LEU A 68 -5.84 -9.82 14.86
N VAL A 69 -4.70 -9.15 14.97
CA VAL A 69 -4.43 -7.87 14.31
C VAL A 69 -3.29 -8.08 13.32
N MET A 70 -3.61 -7.99 12.04
CA MET A 70 -2.67 -8.01 10.95
C MET A 70 -2.03 -6.62 10.82
N LEU A 71 -0.71 -6.56 11.04
CA LEU A 71 -0.03 -5.27 11.25
C LEU A 71 0.29 -4.53 9.95
N ASP A 72 0.45 -5.26 8.85
CA ASP A 72 0.84 -4.69 7.55
C ASP A 72 -0.35 -4.07 6.79
N ASP A 73 -1.49 -4.75 6.76
CA ASP A 73 -2.70 -4.34 6.06
C ASP A 73 -3.67 -3.55 6.96
N GLY A 74 -3.52 -3.66 8.28
CA GLY A 74 -4.38 -2.99 9.25
C GLY A 74 -5.74 -3.64 9.34
N VAL A 75 -5.79 -4.97 9.32
CA VAL A 75 -7.02 -5.75 9.56
C VAL A 75 -7.01 -6.26 11.00
N ALA A 76 -8.16 -6.21 11.67
CA ALA A 76 -8.34 -6.78 12.99
C ALA A 76 -9.56 -7.68 13.00
N GLU A 77 -9.40 -8.94 13.36
CA GLU A 77 -10.43 -9.98 13.28
C GLU A 77 -10.72 -10.58 14.66
N PRO A 78 -12.00 -10.84 15.01
CA PRO A 78 -12.34 -11.40 16.31
C PRO A 78 -12.03 -12.90 16.37
N ILE A 79 -11.25 -13.30 17.37
CA ILE A 79 -10.89 -14.70 17.60
C ILE A 79 -11.38 -15.20 18.96
N ARG A 80 -11.51 -16.53 19.08
CA ARG A 80 -11.66 -17.25 20.35
C ARG A 80 -10.51 -18.23 20.50
N ILE A 81 -9.86 -18.21 21.66
CA ILE A 81 -8.78 -19.14 21.99
C ILE A 81 -9.34 -20.17 22.97
N SER A 82 -9.12 -21.46 22.71
CA SER A 82 -9.55 -22.52 23.62
C SER A 82 -8.81 -22.44 24.96
N ALA A 83 -9.44 -22.96 26.01
CA ALA A 83 -8.88 -22.92 27.36
C ALA A 83 -7.52 -23.65 27.49
N ASP A 84 -7.25 -24.65 26.66
CA ASP A 84 -5.97 -25.36 26.59
C ASP A 84 -4.93 -24.66 25.69
N GLY A 85 -5.32 -23.57 25.03
CA GLY A 85 -4.49 -22.79 24.11
C GLY A 85 -4.15 -23.52 22.81
N GLN A 86 -4.75 -24.69 22.52
CA GLN A 86 -4.40 -25.50 21.34
C GLN A 86 -5.27 -25.21 20.12
N ARG A 87 -6.37 -24.46 20.26
CA ARG A 87 -7.30 -24.12 19.18
C ARG A 87 -7.59 -22.63 19.16
N ILE A 88 -7.64 -22.07 17.96
CA ILE A 88 -8.06 -20.70 17.69
C ILE A 88 -9.20 -20.77 16.68
N GLU A 89 -10.30 -20.08 16.96
CA GLU A 89 -11.46 -19.97 16.09
C GLU A 89 -11.61 -18.51 15.68
N ASP A 90 -11.55 -18.23 14.39
CA ASP A 90 -11.82 -16.91 13.81
C ASP A 90 -13.30 -16.83 13.40
N ASP A 91 -14.10 -16.13 14.20
CA ASP A 91 -15.57 -15.96 14.15
C ASP A 91 -16.43 -17.08 13.50
N GLY A 92 -16.00 -18.33 13.58
CA GLY A 92 -16.67 -19.49 12.96
C GLY A 92 -16.35 -19.74 11.48
N VAL A 93 -15.43 -18.98 10.88
CA VAL A 93 -14.98 -19.13 9.49
C VAL A 93 -13.82 -20.13 9.40
N VAL A 94 -12.80 -19.95 10.24
CA VAL A 94 -11.59 -20.77 10.22
C VAL A 94 -11.27 -21.30 11.61
N THR A 95 -10.94 -22.59 11.70
CA THR A 95 -10.42 -23.19 12.92
C THR A 95 -8.96 -23.56 12.73
N TYR A 96 -8.10 -23.03 13.58
CA TYR A 96 -6.68 -23.35 13.65
C TYR A 96 -6.41 -24.28 14.82
N THR A 97 -5.59 -25.32 14.61
CA THR A 97 -5.15 -26.23 15.65
C THR A 97 -3.63 -26.25 15.74
N LEU A 98 -3.10 -26.23 16.96
CA LEU A 98 -1.67 -26.30 17.23
C LEU A 98 -1.08 -27.60 16.66
N ARG A 99 -0.14 -27.47 15.75
CA ARG A 99 0.57 -28.59 15.10
C ARG A 99 1.94 -28.81 15.71
N GLN A 100 2.64 -27.72 16.01
CA GLN A 100 3.98 -27.76 16.58
C GLN A 100 4.09 -26.71 17.68
N SER A 101 4.31 -27.15 18.92
CA SER A 101 4.59 -26.25 20.04
C SER A 101 6.06 -25.85 20.09
N ARG A 102 6.33 -24.67 20.67
CA ARG A 102 7.67 -24.18 20.98
C ARG A 102 7.66 -23.35 22.27
N ALA A 103 8.85 -23.15 22.83
CA ALA A 103 9.02 -22.19 23.91
C ALA A 103 8.80 -20.76 23.38
N CYS A 104 7.98 -19.99 24.10
CA CYS A 104 7.82 -18.57 23.81
C CYS A 104 9.10 -17.79 24.11
N THR A 105 9.40 -16.81 23.26
CA THR A 105 10.34 -15.75 23.63
C THR A 105 9.66 -14.74 24.54
N VAL A 106 10.46 -13.91 25.22
CA VAL A 106 9.94 -12.84 26.08
C VAL A 106 9.19 -11.83 25.23
N GLU A 107 7.96 -11.50 25.63
CA GLU A 107 7.17 -10.45 24.99
C GLU A 107 7.79 -9.07 25.28
N PRO A 108 7.99 -8.21 24.26
CA PRO A 108 8.35 -6.81 24.49
C PRO A 108 7.27 -6.10 25.31
N SER A 109 7.67 -5.27 26.27
CA SER A 109 6.72 -4.44 27.02
C SER A 109 6.05 -3.43 26.08
N ALA A 110 4.72 -3.45 26.00
CA ALA A 110 3.96 -2.39 25.35
C ALA A 110 3.93 -1.14 26.23
N MET A 111 4.07 0.03 25.62
CA MET A 111 3.91 1.31 26.33
C MET A 111 2.42 1.64 26.43
N ASP A 112 1.99 2.28 27.50
CA ASP A 112 0.60 2.72 27.63
C ASP A 112 0.23 3.69 26.50
N GLY A 113 -0.94 3.47 25.89
CA GLY A 113 -1.42 4.27 24.75
C GLY A 113 -0.72 4.00 23.42
N SER A 114 0.17 3.01 23.37
CA SER A 114 0.82 2.55 22.14
C SER A 114 -0.12 1.64 21.34
N CYS A 115 0.12 1.52 20.04
CA CYS A 115 -0.62 0.58 19.18
C CYS A 115 -0.42 -0.87 19.63
N ARG A 116 0.74 -1.24 20.18
CA ARG A 116 0.94 -2.56 20.78
C ARG A 116 0.11 -2.80 22.04
N ALA A 117 -0.22 -1.76 22.80
CA ALA A 117 -1.09 -1.89 23.98
C ALA A 117 -2.57 -2.06 23.62
N ALA A 118 -3.02 -1.43 22.52
CA ALA A 118 -4.40 -1.46 22.06
C ALA A 118 -4.49 -1.56 20.52
N GLY A 119 -4.07 -2.71 19.98
CA GLY A 119 -3.87 -2.92 18.54
C GLY A 119 -5.10 -2.66 17.69
N SER A 120 -6.22 -3.28 18.04
CA SER A 120 -7.46 -3.16 17.27
C SER A 120 -8.02 -1.74 17.29
N HIS A 121 -7.93 -1.06 18.44
CA HIS A 121 -8.34 0.33 18.55
C HIS A 121 -7.43 1.26 17.74
N CYS A 122 -6.11 1.06 17.80
CA CYS A 122 -5.16 1.83 17.00
C CYS A 122 -5.45 1.66 15.50
N ILE A 123 -5.56 0.42 15.01
CA ILE A 123 -5.85 0.13 13.61
C ILE A 123 -7.14 0.81 13.14
N ALA A 124 -8.21 0.71 13.93
CA ALA A 124 -9.49 1.34 13.59
C ALA A 124 -9.42 2.88 13.50
N GLN A 125 -8.46 3.52 14.17
CA GLN A 125 -8.27 4.97 14.14
C GLN A 125 -7.31 5.44 13.05
N LEU A 126 -6.49 4.56 12.45
CA LEU A 126 -5.51 4.95 11.43
C LEU A 126 -6.09 5.74 10.25
N PRO A 127 -7.30 5.45 9.72
CA PRO A 127 -7.87 6.22 8.61
C PRO A 127 -8.06 7.71 8.91
N THR A 128 -8.27 8.09 10.17
CA THR A 128 -8.50 9.47 10.61
C THR A 128 -7.44 9.95 11.60
N ALA A 129 -6.34 9.21 11.73
CA ALA A 129 -5.27 9.52 12.66
C ALA A 129 -4.61 10.85 12.30
N SER A 130 -4.19 11.61 13.31
CA SER A 130 -3.28 12.75 13.10
C SER A 130 -1.90 12.28 12.62
N PRO A 131 -1.09 13.15 11.98
CA PRO A 131 0.29 12.82 11.59
C PRO A 131 1.14 12.27 12.72
N GLY A 132 1.00 12.83 13.93
CA GLY A 132 1.70 12.32 15.11
C GLY A 132 1.26 10.92 15.54
N GLN A 133 -0.01 10.55 15.33
CA GLN A 133 -0.51 9.21 15.64
C GLN A 133 -0.01 8.19 14.60
N ALA A 134 -0.11 8.50 13.30
CA ALA A 134 0.41 7.64 12.24
C ALA A 134 1.92 7.42 12.37
N GLN A 135 2.68 8.48 12.67
CA GLN A 135 4.12 8.40 12.90
C GLN A 135 4.47 7.52 14.10
N ARG A 136 3.72 7.61 15.21
CA ARG A 136 3.94 6.73 16.38
C ARG A 136 3.64 5.27 16.04
N ALA A 137 2.50 4.99 15.41
CA ALA A 137 2.13 3.65 14.98
C ALA A 137 3.21 3.04 14.07
N CYS A 138 3.69 3.81 13.10
CA CYS A 138 4.79 3.40 12.23
C CYS A 138 6.07 3.10 13.03
N GLY A 139 6.47 3.99 13.94
CA GLY A 139 7.65 3.81 14.79
C GLY A 139 7.55 2.61 15.75
N GLU A 140 6.35 2.14 16.06
CA GLU A 140 6.11 0.90 16.81
C GLU A 140 6.21 -0.35 15.93
N GLY A 141 6.39 -0.21 14.62
CA GLY A 141 6.42 -1.31 13.65
C GLY A 141 5.05 -1.76 13.18
N VAL A 142 4.02 -0.90 13.25
CA VAL A 142 2.72 -1.15 12.64
C VAL A 142 2.77 -0.69 11.18
N GLY A 143 2.83 -1.63 10.24
CA GLY A 143 2.94 -1.37 8.80
C GLY A 143 1.82 -0.47 8.28
N ALA A 144 0.57 -0.74 8.66
CA ALA A 144 -0.58 0.09 8.30
C ALA A 144 -0.46 1.54 8.82
N GLY A 145 0.25 1.74 9.94
CA GLY A 145 0.57 3.07 10.47
C GLY A 145 1.57 3.82 9.58
N CYS A 146 2.56 3.10 9.02
CA CYS A 146 3.49 3.66 8.05
C CYS A 146 2.80 4.02 6.73
N SER A 147 1.92 3.16 6.23
CA SER A 147 1.10 3.45 5.04
C SER A 147 0.16 4.63 5.28
N ALA A 148 -0.43 4.76 6.48
CA ALA A 148 -1.23 5.93 6.85
C ALA A 148 -0.39 7.23 6.85
N LEU A 149 0.83 7.18 7.39
CA LEU A 149 1.75 8.32 7.36
C LEU A 149 2.11 8.74 5.93
N LEU A 150 2.40 7.77 5.07
CA LEU A 150 2.73 8.01 3.66
C LEU A 150 1.54 8.65 2.92
N ARG A 151 0.31 8.16 3.12
CA ARG A 151 -0.90 8.78 2.55
C ARG A 151 -1.04 10.24 2.98
N GLN A 152 -0.90 10.54 4.26
CA GLN A 152 -1.00 11.91 4.77
C GLN A 152 0.05 12.85 4.19
N LEU A 153 1.26 12.35 3.94
CA LEU A 153 2.30 13.13 3.27
C LEU A 153 1.92 13.43 1.82
N ARG A 154 1.29 12.48 1.11
CA ARG A 154 0.76 12.69 -0.25
C ARG A 154 -0.37 13.71 -0.25
N ASP A 155 -1.36 13.55 0.63
CA ASP A 155 -2.50 14.47 0.75
C ASP A 155 -2.06 15.90 1.10
N GLY A 156 -1.07 16.04 1.98
CA GLY A 156 -0.49 17.34 2.33
C GLY A 156 0.26 17.99 1.14
N ASN A 157 0.92 17.18 0.32
CA ASN A 157 1.57 17.65 -0.91
C ASN A 157 0.55 18.07 -1.97
N ALA A 158 -0.55 17.30 -2.10
CA ALA A 158 -1.68 17.60 -2.98
C ALA A 158 -2.31 18.96 -2.65
N ALA A 159 -2.63 19.19 -1.37
CA ALA A 159 -3.20 20.45 -0.90
C ALA A 159 -2.28 21.64 -1.18
N ALA A 160 -0.98 21.49 -0.97
CA ALA A 160 0.00 22.54 -1.27
C ALA A 160 0.11 22.85 -2.77
N ALA A 161 -0.02 21.85 -3.65
CA ALA A 161 -0.02 22.04 -5.10
C ALA A 161 -1.32 22.72 -5.60
N GLY A 162 -2.47 22.40 -5.00
CA GLY A 162 -3.77 22.97 -5.34
C GLY A 162 -3.92 24.46 -5.01
N GLU A 163 -3.26 24.95 -3.94
CA GLU A 163 -3.27 26.38 -3.59
C GLU A 163 -2.64 27.28 -4.67
N THR A 164 -1.73 26.74 -5.48
CA THR A 164 -1.12 27.45 -6.63
C THR A 164 -1.97 27.44 -7.92
N GLY A 165 -3.00 26.58 -8.01
CA GLY A 165 -3.77 26.35 -9.23
C GLY A 165 -5.18 26.98 -9.28
N ALA A 166 -5.61 27.68 -8.24
CA ALA A 166 -6.95 28.27 -8.15
C ALA A 166 -7.14 29.47 -9.09
N ALA A 167 -7.26 29.22 -10.40
CA ALA A 167 -7.78 30.18 -11.36
C ALA A 167 -9.27 30.42 -11.05
N LEU A 168 -9.57 31.65 -10.60
CA LEU A 168 -10.91 32.15 -10.34
C LEU A 168 -11.83 31.86 -11.54
N PHE A 169 -12.98 31.25 -11.26
CA PHE A 169 -14.03 31.03 -12.24
C PHE A 169 -14.49 32.38 -12.82
N GLU A 170 -14.09 32.68 -14.06
CA GLU A 170 -14.57 33.88 -14.74
C GLU A 170 -15.96 33.61 -15.33
N ARG A 171 -16.95 34.43 -14.97
CA ARG A 171 -18.33 34.25 -15.40
C ARG A 171 -18.45 34.42 -16.94
N PRO A 172 -19.15 33.53 -17.67
CA PRO A 172 -19.38 33.68 -19.11
C PRO A 172 -19.98 35.05 -19.45
N SER A 173 -19.59 35.63 -20.58
CA SER A 173 -19.99 36.99 -21.00
C SER A 173 -21.51 37.17 -21.09
N ALA A 174 -22.26 36.14 -21.54
CA ALA A 174 -23.72 36.11 -21.56
C ALA A 174 -24.36 36.36 -20.18
N CYS A 175 -23.68 35.94 -19.11
CA CYS A 175 -24.13 36.06 -17.73
C CYS A 175 -23.49 37.24 -16.96
N ARG A 176 -22.68 38.06 -17.63
CA ARG A 176 -22.09 39.27 -17.02
C ARG A 176 -23.03 40.45 -17.21
N GLU A 177 -23.85 40.69 -16.19
CA GLU A 177 -24.69 41.87 -16.07
C GLU A 177 -23.85 43.14 -16.36
N HIS A 178 -24.43 44.08 -17.10
CA HIS A 178 -23.80 45.33 -17.53
C HIS A 178 -22.67 45.22 -18.56
N THR A 179 -22.54 44.10 -19.27
CA THR A 179 -21.68 44.00 -20.47
C THR A 179 -22.51 43.95 -21.76
N PRO A 180 -21.97 44.42 -22.91
CA PRO A 180 -22.68 44.38 -24.20
C PRO A 180 -23.06 42.97 -24.68
N GLY A 181 -22.51 41.94 -24.05
CA GLY A 181 -22.80 40.54 -24.35
C GLY A 181 -23.84 39.89 -23.43
N HIS A 182 -24.44 40.64 -22.48
CA HIS A 182 -25.43 40.08 -21.56
C HIS A 182 -26.71 39.69 -22.29
N ASP A 183 -27.09 38.42 -22.19
CA ASP A 183 -28.34 37.87 -22.71
C ASP A 183 -28.95 36.98 -21.62
N PRO A 184 -30.09 37.38 -21.03
CA PRO A 184 -30.69 36.65 -19.91
C PRO A 184 -31.25 35.28 -20.32
N GLN A 185 -31.76 35.11 -21.55
CA GLN A 185 -32.25 33.80 -22.03
C GLN A 185 -31.08 32.87 -22.40
N ALA A 186 -30.03 33.41 -23.03
CA ALA A 186 -28.83 32.63 -23.27
C ALA A 186 -28.11 32.29 -21.95
N CYS A 187 -28.15 33.16 -20.95
CA CYS A 187 -27.61 32.87 -19.63
C CYS A 187 -28.41 31.76 -18.92
N GLU A 188 -29.74 31.78 -18.94
CA GLU A 188 -30.59 30.71 -18.39
C GLU A 188 -30.43 29.37 -19.13
N ALA A 189 -30.22 29.39 -20.45
CA ALA A 189 -29.91 28.17 -21.20
C ALA A 189 -28.50 27.64 -20.88
N LEU A 190 -27.53 28.54 -20.69
CA LEU A 190 -26.18 28.19 -20.27
C LEU A 190 -26.15 27.68 -18.82
N THR A 191 -27.03 28.10 -17.92
CA THR A 191 -26.96 27.63 -16.52
C THR A 191 -27.26 26.14 -16.39
N GLY A 192 -28.09 25.52 -17.25
CA GLY A 192 -28.33 24.08 -17.23
C GLY A 192 -27.14 23.28 -17.77
N ASP A 193 -26.83 23.47 -19.05
CA ASP A 193 -25.80 22.71 -19.75
C ASP A 193 -24.38 23.10 -19.33
N ALA A 194 -24.13 24.38 -19.05
CA ALA A 194 -22.82 24.81 -18.56
C ALA A 194 -22.61 24.48 -17.08
N LEU A 195 -23.66 24.35 -16.24
CA LEU A 195 -23.50 23.80 -14.89
C LEU A 195 -23.22 22.31 -14.95
N ALA A 196 -23.95 21.54 -15.78
CA ALA A 196 -23.65 20.12 -15.97
C ALA A 196 -22.23 19.92 -16.52
N ALA A 197 -21.83 20.68 -17.54
CA ALA A 197 -20.48 20.63 -18.09
C ALA A 197 -19.42 21.19 -17.13
N ALA A 198 -19.76 22.14 -16.25
CA ALA A 198 -18.86 22.63 -15.22
C ALA A 198 -18.72 21.64 -14.07
N MET A 199 -19.81 21.00 -13.62
CA MET A 199 -19.79 19.94 -12.63
C MET A 199 -19.04 18.71 -13.15
N GLN A 200 -19.20 18.38 -14.43
CA GLN A 200 -18.44 17.31 -15.06
C GLN A 200 -16.97 17.70 -15.22
N ARG A 201 -16.64 18.95 -15.62
CA ARG A 201 -15.25 19.44 -15.62
C ARG A 201 -14.64 19.51 -14.21
N VAL A 202 -15.44 19.80 -13.19
CA VAL A 202 -15.02 19.76 -11.78
C VAL A 202 -14.84 18.30 -11.35
N GLY A 203 -15.71 17.38 -11.74
CA GLY A 203 -15.55 15.95 -11.48
C GLY A 203 -14.31 15.37 -12.16
N GLU A 204 -14.10 15.69 -13.44
CA GLU A 204 -12.92 15.32 -14.22
C GLU A 204 -11.64 15.98 -13.66
N ARG A 205 -11.73 17.23 -13.19
CA ARG A 205 -10.61 17.92 -12.56
C ARG A 205 -10.31 17.37 -11.17
N LEU A 206 -11.31 17.08 -10.35
CA LEU A 206 -11.11 16.46 -9.04
C LEU A 206 -10.54 15.04 -9.19
N GLN A 207 -10.98 14.28 -10.20
CA GLN A 207 -10.39 12.99 -10.54
C GLN A 207 -8.96 13.13 -11.05
N GLN A 208 -8.67 14.13 -11.89
CA GLN A 208 -7.30 14.42 -12.35
C GLN A 208 -6.41 14.93 -11.22
N GLU A 209 -6.89 15.79 -10.32
CA GLU A 209 -6.14 16.29 -9.17
C GLU A 209 -5.87 15.17 -8.15
N ASP A 210 -6.80 14.23 -7.96
CA ASP A 210 -6.57 13.03 -7.13
C ASP A 210 -5.51 12.10 -7.76
N GLU A 211 -5.58 11.80 -9.07
CA GLU A 211 -4.57 10.94 -9.72
C GLU A 211 -3.21 11.64 -9.88
N ASP A 212 -3.18 12.92 -10.26
CA ASP A 212 -1.95 13.70 -10.48
C ASP A 212 -1.15 13.89 -9.18
N THR A 213 -1.82 13.89 -8.02
CA THR A 213 -1.17 14.08 -6.72
C THR A 213 -0.71 12.77 -6.07
N LEU A 214 -1.30 11.64 -6.44
CA LEU A 214 -0.85 10.30 -6.03
C LEU A 214 0.49 9.92 -6.69
N ASP A 215 0.70 10.37 -7.94
CA ASP A 215 1.85 9.99 -8.78
C ASP A 215 2.93 11.08 -8.88
N SER A 216 2.78 12.19 -8.15
CA SER A 216 3.83 13.20 -7.96
C SER A 216 4.86 12.73 -6.93
N PRO A 217 6.18 12.96 -7.15
CA PRO A 217 7.18 12.59 -6.16
C PRO A 217 7.03 13.43 -4.90
N LEU A 218 6.96 12.76 -3.74
CA LEU A 218 7.08 13.45 -2.45
C LEU A 218 8.41 14.23 -2.35
N PRO A 219 8.45 15.32 -1.57
CA PRO A 219 9.69 16.04 -1.28
C PRO A 219 10.80 15.10 -0.79
N ALA A 220 12.04 15.33 -1.22
CA ALA A 220 13.17 14.43 -0.95
C ALA A 220 13.32 14.09 0.54
N ALA A 221 13.20 15.07 1.43
CA ALA A 221 13.29 14.85 2.87
C ALA A 221 12.20 13.90 3.42
N ALA A 222 10.99 13.94 2.85
CA ALA A 222 9.91 13.03 3.20
C ALA A 222 10.21 11.62 2.68
N ARG A 223 10.67 11.49 1.43
CA ARG A 223 11.07 10.19 0.85
C ARG A 223 12.22 9.55 1.62
N ASP A 224 13.24 10.30 1.99
CA ASP A 224 14.36 9.81 2.80
C ASP A 224 13.90 9.29 4.16
N ARG A 225 12.96 10.01 4.79
CA ARG A 225 12.39 9.58 6.06
C ARG A 225 11.60 8.28 5.93
N LEU A 226 10.80 8.14 4.87
CA LEU A 226 10.04 6.93 4.59
C LEU A 226 10.98 5.75 4.25
N GLN A 227 12.04 5.99 3.49
CA GLN A 227 13.10 5.00 3.21
C GLN A 227 13.69 4.45 4.50
N GLN A 228 14.08 5.31 5.43
CA GLN A 228 14.63 4.90 6.72
C GLN A 228 13.66 4.02 7.52
N LEU A 229 12.38 4.41 7.56
CA LEU A 229 11.34 3.64 8.26
C LEU A 229 11.14 2.26 7.60
N CYS A 230 11.16 2.19 6.27
CA CYS A 230 11.04 0.92 5.56
C CYS A 230 12.21 -0.01 5.91
N LEU A 231 13.45 0.47 5.87
CA LEU A 231 14.62 -0.34 6.21
C LEU A 231 14.64 -0.79 7.68
N GLN A 232 14.09 0.04 8.57
CA GLN A 232 13.99 -0.26 10.00
C GLN A 232 12.92 -1.32 10.30
N HIS A 233 11.72 -1.18 9.74
CA HIS A 233 10.56 -2.00 10.11
C HIS A 233 10.31 -3.16 9.17
N ARG A 234 10.77 -3.07 7.91
CA ARG A 234 10.67 -4.12 6.88
C ARG A 234 9.24 -4.61 6.64
N SER A 235 8.26 -3.73 6.85
CA SER A 235 6.86 -3.99 6.58
C SER A 235 6.66 -4.10 5.07
N GLY A 236 6.08 -5.22 4.61
CA GLY A 236 6.07 -5.57 3.18
C GLY A 236 5.35 -4.54 2.32
N ARG A 237 4.05 -4.33 2.61
CA ARG A 237 3.21 -3.36 1.90
C ARG A 237 3.80 -1.96 1.92
N PHE A 238 4.21 -1.50 3.11
CA PHE A 238 4.77 -0.15 3.25
C PHE A 238 6.06 0.04 2.42
N CYS A 239 6.98 -0.94 2.45
CA CYS A 239 8.21 -0.85 1.69
C CYS A 239 7.99 -0.87 0.17
N VAL A 240 6.93 -1.54 -0.32
CA VAL A 240 6.49 -1.44 -1.71
C VAL A 240 6.06 -0.01 -2.03
N GLU A 241 5.16 0.57 -1.22
CA GLU A 241 4.68 1.95 -1.42
C GLU A 241 5.83 2.98 -1.38
N VAL A 242 6.86 2.73 -0.57
CA VAL A 242 8.10 3.53 -0.55
C VAL A 242 8.88 3.36 -1.85
N ALA A 243 9.05 2.13 -2.33
CA ALA A 243 9.78 1.86 -3.57
C ALA A 243 9.14 2.57 -4.77
N GLU A 244 7.81 2.54 -4.88
CA GLU A 244 7.06 3.28 -5.90
C GLU A 244 7.37 4.78 -5.84
N GLN A 245 7.38 5.38 -4.64
CA GLN A 245 7.75 6.80 -4.47
C GLN A 245 9.18 7.11 -4.90
N GLN A 246 10.11 6.18 -4.73
CA GLN A 246 11.48 6.33 -5.24
C GLN A 246 11.53 6.21 -6.76
N LEU A 247 10.75 5.31 -7.38
CA LEU A 247 10.65 5.17 -8.84
C LEU A 247 10.00 6.39 -9.48
N ILE A 248 8.93 6.91 -8.89
CA ILE A 248 8.28 8.17 -9.29
C ILE A 248 9.30 9.32 -9.29
N ALA A 249 10.18 9.36 -8.29
CA ALA A 249 11.21 10.38 -8.19
C ALA A 249 12.49 10.09 -8.98
N LEU A 250 12.50 9.07 -9.83
CA LEU A 250 13.64 8.66 -10.66
C LEU A 250 14.88 8.24 -9.84
N GLU A 251 14.67 7.68 -8.64
CA GLU A 251 15.70 7.16 -7.72
C GLU A 251 15.66 5.62 -7.63
N PRO A 252 15.92 4.88 -8.73
CA PRO A 252 15.65 3.45 -8.78
C PRO A 252 16.55 2.62 -7.85
N ALA A 253 17.74 3.11 -7.49
CA ALA A 253 18.61 2.44 -6.53
C ALA A 253 17.98 2.37 -5.12
N LEU A 254 17.27 3.43 -4.70
CA LEU A 254 16.56 3.46 -3.42
C LEU A 254 15.31 2.56 -3.47
N ALA A 255 14.64 2.50 -4.63
CA ALA A 255 13.51 1.59 -4.84
C ALA A 255 13.94 0.12 -4.68
N VAL A 256 15.01 -0.28 -5.36
CA VAL A 256 15.60 -1.63 -5.23
C VAL A 256 15.98 -1.90 -3.78
N GLN A 257 16.58 -0.93 -3.07
CA GLN A 257 16.91 -1.12 -1.66
C GLN A 257 15.68 -1.36 -0.77
N ALA A 258 14.60 -0.60 -0.99
CA ALA A 258 13.35 -0.74 -0.24
C ALA A 258 12.68 -2.11 -0.49
N LEU A 259 12.65 -2.58 -1.75
CA LEU A 259 12.09 -3.90 -2.08
C LEU A 259 12.98 -5.05 -1.59
N GLN A 260 14.32 -4.87 -1.61
CA GLN A 260 15.26 -5.91 -1.23
C GLN A 260 15.13 -6.25 0.26
N VAL A 261 14.87 -5.27 1.13
CA VAL A 261 14.71 -5.52 2.57
C VAL A 261 13.50 -6.41 2.88
N VAL A 262 12.47 -6.33 2.02
CA VAL A 262 11.29 -7.19 2.11
C VAL A 262 11.67 -8.61 1.69
N CYS A 263 12.32 -8.76 0.53
CA CYS A 263 12.85 -10.05 0.07
C CYS A 263 13.74 -10.73 1.13
N ASP A 264 14.70 -10.00 1.70
CA ASP A 264 15.63 -10.48 2.73
C ASP A 264 14.91 -10.88 4.04
N ALA A 265 13.70 -10.37 4.28
CA ALA A 265 12.85 -10.77 5.40
C ALA A 265 12.15 -12.13 5.17
N GLY A 266 12.45 -12.84 4.08
CA GLY A 266 11.90 -14.16 3.75
C GLY A 266 10.65 -14.12 2.89
N ARG A 267 10.40 -13.00 2.21
CA ARG A 267 9.22 -12.73 1.39
C ARG A 267 9.51 -13.12 -0.07
N ILE A 268 9.16 -14.35 -0.45
CA ILE A 268 9.51 -14.95 -1.74
C ILE A 268 8.91 -14.16 -2.91
N SER A 269 7.63 -13.79 -2.84
CA SER A 269 6.99 -13.00 -3.91
C SER A 269 7.61 -11.60 -4.05
N ALA A 270 8.10 -11.00 -2.96
CA ALA A 270 8.88 -9.77 -3.01
C ALA A 270 10.24 -9.98 -3.69
N CYS A 271 10.87 -11.14 -3.50
CA CYS A 271 12.10 -11.50 -4.20
C CYS A 271 11.90 -11.68 -5.71
N GLU A 272 10.78 -12.29 -6.10
CA GLU A 272 10.38 -12.44 -7.51
C GLU A 272 10.06 -11.07 -8.12
N ARG A 273 9.29 -10.23 -7.42
CA ARG A 273 8.92 -8.87 -7.87
C ARG A 273 10.12 -7.96 -8.13
N ILE A 274 11.18 -8.07 -7.33
CA ILE A 274 12.38 -7.23 -7.51
C ILE A 274 13.37 -7.82 -8.53
N ALA A 275 13.21 -9.07 -8.96
CA ALA A 275 14.14 -9.69 -9.91
C ALA A 275 14.27 -8.89 -11.23
N PRO A 276 13.18 -8.42 -11.88
CA PRO A 276 13.27 -7.60 -13.09
C PRO A 276 14.10 -6.32 -12.91
N LEU A 277 13.95 -5.65 -11.76
CA LEU A 277 14.72 -4.44 -11.44
C LEU A 277 16.21 -4.74 -11.23
N ARG A 278 16.53 -5.87 -10.59
CA ARG A 278 17.92 -6.30 -10.39
C ARG A 278 18.59 -6.72 -11.69
N ASP A 279 17.86 -7.39 -12.56
CA ASP A 279 18.36 -7.89 -13.85
C ASP A 279 18.73 -6.75 -14.81
N LEU A 280 18.08 -5.58 -14.68
CA LEU A 280 18.46 -4.37 -15.41
C LEU A 280 19.85 -3.86 -15.04
N GLY A 281 20.30 -4.04 -13.80
CA GLY A 281 21.64 -3.61 -13.36
C GLY A 281 21.95 -2.15 -13.73
N ALA A 282 22.99 -1.94 -14.54
CA ALA A 282 23.39 -0.60 -14.98
C ALA A 282 22.40 0.05 -15.97
N ASP A 283 21.55 -0.74 -16.63
CA ASP A 283 20.51 -0.24 -17.53
C ASP A 283 19.32 0.37 -16.77
N LEU A 284 19.23 0.16 -15.44
CA LEU A 284 18.23 0.76 -14.56
C LEU A 284 18.54 2.26 -14.34
N ARG A 285 18.38 3.04 -15.41
CA ARG A 285 18.55 4.49 -15.43
C ARG A 285 17.26 5.11 -15.93
N LEU A 286 16.44 5.60 -15.00
CA LEU A 286 15.18 6.26 -15.31
C LEU A 286 15.43 7.67 -15.85
N VAL A 287 14.66 8.07 -16.86
CA VAL A 287 14.65 9.41 -17.44
C VAL A 287 13.21 9.89 -17.58
N PRO A 288 12.94 11.21 -17.47
CA PRO A 288 11.62 11.75 -17.77
C PRO A 288 11.24 11.48 -19.22
N ALA A 289 10.07 10.92 -19.46
CA ALA A 289 9.52 10.78 -20.80
C ALA A 289 9.13 12.17 -21.35
N LEU A 290 9.56 12.48 -22.58
CA LEU A 290 9.24 13.75 -23.25
C LEU A 290 8.01 13.67 -24.15
N GLN A 291 7.64 12.46 -24.57
CA GLN A 291 6.44 12.18 -25.35
C GLN A 291 5.89 10.80 -24.98
N VAL A 292 4.59 10.59 -25.20
CA VAL A 292 4.00 9.25 -25.15
C VAL A 292 4.59 8.44 -26.32
N PRO A 293 5.12 7.22 -26.07
CA PRO A 293 5.67 6.38 -27.13
C PRO A 293 4.57 5.91 -28.08
N CYS A 294 4.95 5.43 -29.27
CA CYS A 294 4.03 4.79 -30.22
C CYS A 294 4.46 3.35 -30.50
N GLY A 295 3.54 2.58 -31.06
CA GLY A 295 3.72 1.17 -31.34
C GLY A 295 3.53 0.27 -30.12
N ARG A 296 3.99 -0.96 -30.26
CA ARG A 296 3.84 -2.01 -29.25
C ARG A 296 5.13 -2.19 -28.48
N TYR A 297 5.00 -2.46 -27.19
CA TYR A 297 6.08 -2.86 -26.30
C TYR A 297 5.75 -4.20 -25.65
N GLN A 298 6.77 -5.01 -25.42
CA GLN A 298 6.66 -6.37 -24.90
C GLN A 298 7.59 -6.58 -23.71
N ALA A 299 7.08 -7.18 -22.64
CA ALA A 299 7.87 -7.72 -21.55
C ALA A 299 8.03 -9.25 -21.70
N ASP A 300 9.09 -9.79 -21.09
CA ASP A 300 9.41 -11.22 -21.12
C ASP A 300 8.49 -12.08 -20.22
N GLY A 301 7.54 -11.46 -19.51
CA GLY A 301 6.54 -12.12 -18.69
C GLY A 301 5.68 -11.12 -17.90
N GLY A 302 5.02 -11.59 -16.85
CA GLY A 302 4.12 -10.79 -16.00
C GLY A 302 2.65 -10.85 -16.46
N VAL A 303 1.74 -10.32 -15.64
CA VAL A 303 0.30 -10.30 -15.94
C VAL A 303 -0.01 -9.38 -17.12
N VAL A 304 0.68 -8.24 -17.18
CA VAL A 304 0.65 -7.30 -18.30
C VAL A 304 1.95 -7.46 -19.08
N ASP A 305 1.94 -8.30 -20.11
CA ASP A 305 3.13 -8.57 -20.92
C ASP A 305 3.23 -7.68 -22.17
N THR A 306 2.13 -7.05 -22.58
CA THR A 306 2.02 -6.29 -23.83
C THR A 306 1.39 -4.92 -23.57
N LEU A 307 2.03 -3.88 -24.10
CA LEU A 307 1.54 -2.50 -24.11
C LEU A 307 1.38 -2.05 -25.56
N ASP A 308 0.23 -1.50 -25.93
CA ASP A 308 -0.04 -1.03 -27.30
C ASP A 308 -0.45 0.44 -27.31
N PHE A 309 0.53 1.30 -27.57
CA PHE A 309 0.34 2.74 -27.64
C PHE A 309 -0.28 3.22 -28.96
N GLY A 310 -0.43 2.33 -29.95
CA GLY A 310 -0.91 2.68 -31.29
C GLY A 310 -0.08 3.81 -31.91
N ASP A 311 -0.75 4.91 -32.24
CA ASP A 311 -0.15 6.11 -32.82
C ASP A 311 0.38 7.13 -31.79
N GLY A 312 0.45 6.74 -30.51
CA GLY A 312 0.86 7.59 -29.39
C GLY A 312 -0.30 8.32 -28.72
N THR A 313 -1.55 8.00 -29.07
CA THR A 313 -2.75 8.58 -28.43
C THR A 313 -3.20 7.80 -27.19
N ARG A 314 -2.69 6.59 -26.99
CA ARG A 314 -3.09 5.70 -25.88
C ARG A 314 -2.22 5.85 -24.65
N GLY A 315 -2.13 7.08 -24.17
CA GLY A 315 -1.44 7.40 -22.93
C GLY A 315 -1.41 8.90 -22.70
N ARG A 316 -0.99 9.31 -21.52
CA ARG A 316 -0.78 10.70 -21.15
C ARG A 316 0.56 10.84 -20.45
N LEU A 317 1.18 12.00 -20.63
CA LEU A 317 2.35 12.36 -19.85
C LEU A 317 1.94 13.16 -18.64
N HIS A 318 2.47 12.77 -17.49
CA HIS A 318 2.36 13.51 -16.25
C HIS A 318 3.70 13.47 -15.52
N ASP A 319 4.33 14.63 -15.30
CA ASP A 319 5.67 14.74 -14.69
C ASP A 319 6.72 13.74 -15.22
N GLY A 320 6.70 13.50 -16.54
CA GLY A 320 7.60 12.58 -17.22
C GLY A 320 7.33 11.09 -16.97
N ALA A 321 6.22 10.73 -16.33
CA ALA A 321 5.63 9.40 -16.33
C ALA A 321 4.65 9.25 -17.49
N ILE A 322 4.48 8.04 -17.97
CA ILE A 322 3.49 7.69 -19.00
C ILE A 322 2.37 6.92 -18.31
N HIS A 323 1.17 7.51 -18.32
CA HIS A 323 -0.03 6.90 -17.76
C HIS A 323 -0.84 6.30 -18.90
N MET A 324 -1.14 5.01 -18.83
CA MET A 324 -1.89 4.30 -19.87
C MET A 324 -3.07 3.57 -19.25
N GLN A 325 -4.26 3.80 -19.81
CA GLN A 325 -5.46 3.04 -19.44
C GLN A 325 -5.49 1.70 -20.18
N GLN A 326 -5.54 0.60 -19.44
CA GLN A 326 -5.66 -0.75 -20.00
C GLN A 326 -6.58 -1.59 -19.13
N ASN A 327 -7.60 -2.20 -19.73
CA ASN A 327 -8.60 -3.04 -19.05
C ASN A 327 -9.31 -2.37 -17.86
N GLY A 328 -9.41 -1.04 -17.84
CA GLY A 328 -10.02 -0.27 -16.75
C GLY A 328 -9.07 0.07 -15.60
N GLU A 329 -7.78 -0.22 -15.74
CA GLU A 329 -6.74 0.14 -14.79
C GLU A 329 -5.75 1.15 -15.41
N THR A 330 -5.25 2.07 -14.58
CA THR A 330 -4.17 2.99 -14.95
C THR A 330 -2.83 2.32 -14.71
N LEU A 331 -2.06 2.07 -15.76
CA LEU A 331 -0.67 1.60 -15.67
C LEU A 331 0.27 2.80 -15.69
N VAL A 332 1.23 2.84 -14.76
CA VAL A 332 2.24 3.90 -14.69
C VAL A 332 3.59 3.36 -15.14
N LEU A 333 4.18 4.06 -16.12
CA LEU A 333 5.42 3.65 -16.76
C LEU A 333 6.44 4.79 -16.72
N ARG A 334 7.72 4.43 -16.59
CA ARG A 334 8.86 5.35 -16.74
C ARG A 334 9.73 4.94 -17.90
N GLN A 335 10.37 5.91 -18.55
CA GLN A 335 11.30 5.63 -19.63
C GLN A 335 12.69 5.29 -19.05
N LEU A 336 13.29 4.22 -19.55
CA LEU A 336 14.69 3.89 -19.33
C LEU A 336 15.55 4.69 -20.31
N GLY A 337 16.78 5.01 -19.89
CA GLY A 337 17.69 5.83 -20.68
C GLY A 337 18.15 5.21 -22.00
N ASN A 338 17.79 3.96 -22.29
CA ASN A 338 17.99 3.24 -23.54
C ASN A 338 16.76 3.29 -24.47
N GLY A 339 15.64 3.89 -24.03
CA GLY A 339 14.39 4.00 -24.79
C GLY A 339 13.33 2.96 -24.43
N ASP A 340 13.65 1.95 -23.63
CA ASP A 340 12.68 0.98 -23.12
C ASP A 340 11.76 1.61 -22.07
N LEU A 341 10.69 0.91 -21.72
CA LEU A 341 9.78 1.32 -20.65
C LEU A 341 9.93 0.40 -19.43
N LEU A 342 9.72 0.96 -18.25
CA LEU A 342 9.70 0.24 -17.00
C LEU A 342 8.36 0.45 -16.31
N GLY A 343 7.72 -0.65 -15.90
CA GLY A 343 6.61 -0.63 -14.96
C GLY A 343 7.03 -0.13 -13.58
N THR A 344 6.26 0.76 -12.97
CA THR A 344 6.64 1.37 -11.68
C THR A 344 5.77 0.98 -10.49
N ASP A 345 4.85 0.04 -10.70
CA ASP A 345 3.84 -0.38 -9.72
C ASP A 345 3.74 -1.91 -9.65
N GLU A 346 2.96 -2.40 -8.68
CA GLU A 346 2.68 -3.83 -8.54
C GLU A 346 1.92 -4.44 -9.73
N GLN A 347 1.07 -3.67 -10.42
CA GLN A 347 0.25 -4.16 -11.54
C GLN A 347 1.11 -4.55 -12.74
N THR A 348 2.09 -3.74 -13.06
CA THR A 348 3.11 -3.97 -14.09
C THR A 348 4.21 -4.92 -13.63
N GLY A 349 4.26 -5.26 -12.34
CA GLY A 349 5.24 -6.18 -11.77
C GLY A 349 6.68 -5.72 -11.92
N TYR A 350 6.91 -4.40 -12.02
CA TYR A 350 8.21 -3.79 -12.29
C TYR A 350 8.90 -4.26 -13.59
N GLN A 351 8.12 -4.72 -14.56
CA GLN A 351 8.65 -5.32 -15.77
C GLN A 351 9.28 -4.29 -16.71
N ARG A 352 10.34 -4.74 -17.41
CA ARG A 352 10.92 -4.02 -18.56
C ARG A 352 10.12 -4.36 -19.81
N TYR A 353 9.68 -3.34 -20.52
CA TYR A 353 9.00 -3.46 -21.80
C TYR A 353 9.88 -2.92 -22.93
N GLN A 354 10.17 -3.76 -23.90
CA GLN A 354 11.00 -3.44 -25.07
C GLN A 354 10.14 -3.13 -26.29
N PRO A 355 10.53 -2.16 -27.13
CA PRO A 355 9.77 -1.84 -28.33
C PRO A 355 9.79 -3.01 -29.31
N VAL A 356 8.61 -3.38 -29.82
CA VAL A 356 8.47 -4.40 -30.86
C VAL A 356 8.78 -3.77 -32.23
N PRO A 357 9.82 -4.24 -32.95
CA PRO A 357 10.23 -3.64 -34.22
C PRO A 357 9.10 -3.60 -35.26
N GLY A 358 9.02 -2.50 -36.01
CA GLY A 358 8.05 -2.34 -37.10
C GLY A 358 6.63 -1.95 -36.68
N THR A 359 6.37 -1.73 -35.39
CA THR A 359 5.05 -1.34 -34.87
C THR A 359 4.90 0.15 -34.60
N ALA A 360 6.01 0.90 -34.51
CA ALA A 360 5.99 2.34 -34.23
C ALA A 360 5.47 3.13 -35.44
N GLN A 361 4.22 3.57 -35.38
CA GLN A 361 3.58 4.44 -36.37
C GLN A 361 2.99 5.67 -35.68
N CYS A 362 3.86 6.55 -35.18
CA CYS A 362 3.45 7.84 -34.62
C CYS A 362 2.86 8.72 -35.74
N THR A 363 1.63 9.23 -35.56
CA THR A 363 1.14 10.31 -36.42
C THR A 363 1.75 11.63 -35.92
N PRO A 364 2.46 12.43 -36.75
CA PRO A 364 2.97 13.72 -36.29
C PRO A 364 1.81 14.65 -35.90
N PRO A 365 2.00 15.57 -34.93
CA PRO A 365 0.99 16.55 -34.58
C PRO A 365 0.53 17.29 -35.84
N ARG A 366 -0.78 17.34 -36.10
CA ARG A 366 -1.29 18.15 -37.21
C ARG A 366 -0.97 19.61 -36.91
N GLU A 367 -0.03 20.19 -37.64
CA GLU A 367 0.11 21.64 -37.71
C GLU A 367 -1.25 22.19 -38.12
N GLY A 368 -1.89 22.94 -37.22
CA GLY A 368 -3.10 23.67 -37.52
C GLY A 368 -2.78 24.68 -38.61
N HIS A 369 -3.05 24.33 -39.87
CA HIS A 369 -3.10 25.29 -40.95
C HIS A 369 -4.20 26.30 -40.62
N GLY A 370 -3.79 27.43 -40.06
CA GLY A 370 -4.56 28.66 -40.10
C GLY A 370 -4.80 28.99 -41.57
N SER A 371 -6.04 28.76 -42.01
CA SER A 371 -6.49 29.26 -43.30
C SER A 371 -6.69 30.78 -43.21
N PRO A 372 -6.33 31.52 -44.29
CA PRO A 372 -6.30 32.98 -44.34
C PRO A 372 -7.65 33.67 -44.27
#